data_AF-A0A1G3QAW2-F1
#
_entry.id   AF-A0A1G3QAW2-F1
#
_cell.length_a   1.000
_cell.length_b   1.000
_cell.length_c   1.000
_cell.angle_alpha   90.00
_cell.angle_beta   90.00
_cell.angle_gamma   90.00
#
_symmetry.space_group_name_H-M   'P 1'
#
loop_
_entity.id
_entity.type
_entity.pdbx_description
1 polymer ?
#
loop_
_entity_poly.entity_id
_entity_poly.type
_entity_poly.pdbx_seq_one_letter_code
_entity_poly.pdbx_strand_id
1 'polypeptide(L)'
;MNIDKSKNYYIEPVEIEVYLKKAGKVRTVIKDLYIELIPLEPANDKSRQIFETFRAKDEPIDLMEVQNLFPEYIKIIYDSYYQNMDLFEKLSMHFKAGLAGSVDSWRLSLYFTELLLKYEPTMASKVIGDFQTHNLNHMIIKLNRLKEPFLLEDSTVAYLIKRKNIAYKDRPRDKEFDKLVELWEYNVKEKFF
;
A
#
# COMPACT_ATOMS: atom_id res chain seq x y z
N MET A 1 4.33 5.32 -21.59
CA MET A 1 4.12 6.11 -20.36
C MET A 1 5.39 6.88 -20.03
N ASN A 2 5.31 8.19 -19.70
CA ASN A 2 6.48 8.95 -19.26
C ASN A 2 6.58 8.82 -17.74
N ILE A 3 7.48 7.96 -17.24
CA ILE A 3 7.61 7.67 -15.81
C ILE A 3 8.41 8.79 -15.16
N ASP A 4 7.80 9.43 -14.16
CA ASP A 4 8.45 10.50 -13.41
C ASP A 4 9.37 9.90 -12.34
N LYS A 5 10.68 10.00 -12.55
CA LYS A 5 11.69 9.46 -11.64
C LYS A 5 11.70 10.13 -10.27
N SER A 6 11.04 11.27 -10.08
CA SER A 6 10.92 11.89 -8.75
C SER A 6 9.79 11.29 -7.90
N LYS A 7 9.02 10.35 -8.45
CA LYS A 7 7.86 9.74 -7.79
C LYS A 7 8.09 8.29 -7.44
N ASN A 8 7.29 7.79 -6.50
CA ASN A 8 7.30 6.41 -6.08
C ASN A 8 6.12 5.66 -6.71
N TYR A 9 6.36 4.41 -7.09
CA TYR A 9 5.36 3.57 -7.75
C TYR A 9 5.34 2.18 -7.13
N TYR A 10 4.16 1.58 -7.07
CA TYR A 10 4.04 0.12 -7.11
C TYR A 10 3.97 -0.32 -8.58
N ILE A 11 4.61 -1.44 -8.91
CA ILE A 11 4.66 -1.97 -10.28
C ILE A 11 3.92 -3.29 -10.28
N GLU A 12 2.77 -3.33 -10.95
CA GLU A 12 1.95 -4.52 -11.10
C GLU A 12 2.18 -5.15 -12.49
N PRO A 13 2.54 -6.44 -12.59
CA PRO A 13 2.64 -7.12 -13.87
C PRO A 13 1.24 -7.45 -14.43
N VAL A 14 0.94 -6.95 -15.63
CA VAL A 14 -0.31 -7.24 -16.35
C VAL A 14 -0.05 -8.19 -17.51
N GLU A 15 -0.63 -9.38 -17.44
CA GLU A 15 -0.59 -10.37 -18.52
C GLU A 15 -1.59 -10.02 -19.63
N ILE A 16 -1.15 -10.08 -20.89
CA ILE A 16 -1.97 -9.75 -22.05
C ILE A 16 -1.86 -10.87 -23.06
N GLU A 17 -2.97 -11.56 -23.32
CA GLU A 17 -3.04 -12.56 -24.38
C GLU A 17 -3.30 -11.90 -25.73
N VAL A 18 -2.38 -12.09 -26.68
CA VAL A 18 -2.46 -11.54 -28.03
C VAL A 18 -2.62 -12.67 -29.03
N TYR A 19 -3.76 -12.70 -29.72
CA TYR A 19 -4.00 -13.65 -30.81
C TYR A 19 -3.34 -13.17 -32.11
N LEU A 20 -2.30 -13.88 -32.56
CA LEU A 20 -1.61 -13.61 -33.81
C LEU A 20 -2.30 -14.34 -34.96
N LYS A 21 -3.31 -13.69 -35.57
CA LYS A 21 -4.11 -14.24 -36.69
C LYS A 21 -3.28 -14.89 -37.81
N LYS A 22 -2.16 -14.27 -38.21
CA LYS A 22 -1.30 -14.79 -39.29
C LYS A 22 -0.54 -16.07 -38.92
N ALA A 23 -0.34 -16.33 -37.63
CA ALA A 23 0.41 -17.48 -37.14
C ALA A 23 -0.48 -18.54 -36.47
N GLY A 24 -1.78 -18.26 -36.29
CA GLY A 24 -2.70 -19.15 -35.56
C GLY A 24 -2.29 -19.40 -34.11
N LYS A 25 -1.52 -18.49 -33.48
CA LYS A 25 -0.92 -18.68 -32.15
C LYS A 25 -1.36 -17.57 -31.19
N VAL A 26 -1.61 -17.95 -29.94
CA VAL A 26 -1.72 -17.02 -28.81
C VAL A 26 -0.32 -16.78 -28.26
N ARG A 27 0.00 -15.54 -27.90
CA ARG A 27 1.19 -15.19 -27.13
C ARG A 27 0.80 -14.36 -25.92
N THR A 28 1.39 -14.66 -24.78
CA THR A 28 1.28 -13.83 -23.57
C THR A 28 2.39 -12.78 -23.58
N VAL A 29 2.00 -11.53 -23.38
CA VAL A 29 2.91 -10.39 -23.21
C VAL A 29 2.68 -9.83 -21.82
N ILE A 30 3.74 -9.62 -21.05
CA ILE A 30 3.66 -8.96 -19.74
C ILE A 30 3.95 -7.47 -19.95
N LYS A 31 3.09 -6.63 -19.38
CA LYS A 31 3.26 -5.17 -19.34
C LYS A 31 3.20 -4.68 -17.90
N ASP A 32 4.11 -3.77 -17.57
CA ASP A 32 4.17 -3.17 -16.25
C ASP A 32 3.12 -2.05 -16.11
N LEU A 33 2.24 -2.18 -15.13
CA LEU A 33 1.32 -1.14 -14.68
C LEU A 33 1.95 -0.37 -13.53
N TYR A 34 2.38 0.87 -13.81
CA TYR A 34 2.97 1.77 -12.81
C TYR A 34 1.89 2.54 -12.05
N ILE A 35 1.68 2.20 -10.79
CA ILE A 35 0.69 2.84 -9.91
C ILE A 35 1.40 3.79 -8.97
N GLU A 36 1.22 5.10 -9.19
CA GLU A 36 1.82 6.14 -8.34
C GLU A 36 1.33 6.04 -6.89
N LEU A 37 2.28 6.00 -5.96
CA LEU A 37 2.00 6.02 -4.53
C LEU A 37 1.68 7.44 -4.09
N ILE A 38 0.39 7.74 -3.92
CA ILE A 38 -0.06 9.06 -3.47
C ILE A 38 0.30 9.24 -1.99
N PRO A 39 1.13 10.24 -1.63
CA PRO A 39 1.39 10.55 -0.22
C PRO A 39 0.09 10.85 0.51
N LEU A 40 0.02 10.44 1.77
CA LEU A 40 -1.13 10.71 2.61
C LEU A 40 -0.88 11.97 3.44
N GLU A 41 -1.79 12.93 3.39
CA GLU A 41 -1.74 14.09 4.29
C GLU A 41 -2.56 13.81 5.56
N PRO A 42 -2.04 14.12 6.75
CA PRO A 42 -2.78 13.96 8.00
C PRO A 42 -4.07 14.76 8.00
N ALA A 43 -5.17 14.15 8.43
CA ALA A 43 -6.49 14.77 8.38
C ALA A 43 -6.72 15.85 9.45
N ASN A 44 -5.93 15.83 10.53
CA ASN A 44 -6.08 16.73 11.67
C ASN A 44 -4.73 16.95 12.39
N ASP A 45 -4.66 17.96 13.27
CA ASP A 45 -3.43 18.33 13.98
C ASP A 45 -2.87 17.22 14.87
N LYS A 46 -3.75 16.39 15.44
CA LYS A 46 -3.36 15.24 16.28
C LYS A 46 -2.62 14.18 15.46
N SER A 47 -3.23 13.75 14.35
CA SER A 47 -2.62 12.83 13.40
C SER A 47 -1.34 13.40 12.79
N ARG A 48 -1.25 14.72 12.61
CA ARG A 48 -0.06 15.38 12.08
C ARG A 48 1.16 15.15 12.97
N GLN A 49 1.03 15.31 14.28
CA GLN A 49 2.13 15.09 15.23
C GLN A 49 2.66 13.65 15.17
N ILE A 50 1.75 12.66 15.10
CA ILE A 50 2.12 11.25 14.94
C ILE A 50 2.88 11.07 13.62
N PHE A 51 2.30 11.49 12.50
CA PHE A 51 2.90 11.32 11.18
C PHE A 51 4.26 12.00 11.07
N GLU A 52 4.42 13.22 11.58
CA GLU A 52 5.70 13.94 11.57
C GLU A 52 6.75 13.21 12.41
N THR A 53 6.38 12.67 13.56
CA THR A 53 7.28 11.90 14.44
C THR A 53 7.87 10.69 13.72
N PHE A 54 7.02 9.88 13.07
CA PHE A 54 7.48 8.67 12.38
C PHE A 54 8.17 8.98 11.04
N ARG A 55 7.72 10.01 10.30
CA ARG A 55 8.43 10.49 9.10
C ARG A 55 9.84 10.99 9.42
N ALA A 56 10.02 11.71 10.52
CA ALA A 56 11.34 12.19 10.93
C ALA A 56 12.33 11.06 11.24
N LYS A 57 11.81 9.90 11.66
CA LYS A 57 12.60 8.69 11.91
C LYS A 57 12.80 7.80 10.67
N ASP A 58 12.15 8.11 9.54
CA ASP A 58 12.01 7.19 8.40
C ASP A 58 11.48 5.81 8.82
N GLU A 59 10.45 5.81 9.68
CA GLU A 59 9.81 4.60 10.22
C GLU A 59 8.33 4.54 9.82
N PRO A 60 7.74 3.34 9.72
CA PRO A 60 6.29 3.20 9.67
C PRO A 60 5.65 3.57 11.01
N ILE A 61 4.38 3.97 10.98
CA ILE A 61 3.60 4.27 12.17
C ILE A 61 3.22 2.95 12.84
N ASP A 62 3.92 2.63 13.93
CA ASP A 62 3.68 1.47 14.78
C ASP A 62 2.72 1.85 15.91
N LEU A 63 1.53 1.21 15.97
CA LEU A 63 0.54 1.50 17.02
C LEU A 63 1.03 1.18 18.43
N MET A 64 1.93 0.22 18.60
CA MET A 64 2.51 -0.06 19.93
C MET A 64 3.37 1.12 20.36
N GLU A 65 4.13 1.69 19.43
CA GLU A 65 4.98 2.84 19.71
C GLU A 65 4.19 4.15 19.81
N VAL A 66 3.10 4.31 19.04
CA VAL A 66 2.17 5.43 19.20
C VAL A 66 1.62 5.47 20.62
N GLN A 67 1.23 4.32 21.18
CA GLN A 67 0.73 4.24 22.56
C GLN A 67 1.79 4.62 23.61
N ASN A 68 3.07 4.33 23.35
CA ASN A 68 4.18 4.71 24.22
C ASN A 68 4.47 6.22 24.16
N LEU A 69 4.49 6.78 22.94
CA LEU A 69 4.85 8.18 22.70
C LEU A 69 3.69 9.15 22.97
N PHE A 70 2.46 8.69 22.78
CA PHE A 70 1.22 9.47 22.91
C PHE A 70 0.19 8.70 23.75
N PRO A 71 0.40 8.59 25.08
CA PRO A 71 -0.44 7.78 25.96
C PRO A 71 -1.93 8.19 25.95
N GLU A 72 -2.25 9.42 25.56
CA GLU A 72 -3.62 9.90 25.39
C GLU A 72 -4.44 9.11 24.36
N TYR A 73 -3.79 8.41 23.44
CA TYR A 73 -4.46 7.58 22.42
C TYR A 73 -4.65 6.12 22.83
N ILE A 74 -4.08 5.66 23.96
CA ILE A 74 -4.17 4.25 24.40
C ILE A 74 -5.61 3.76 24.40
N LYS A 75 -6.51 4.50 25.05
CA LYS A 75 -7.91 4.07 25.18
C LYS A 75 -8.59 3.93 23.81
N ILE A 76 -8.47 4.92 22.93
CA ILE A 76 -9.16 4.88 21.64
C ILE A 76 -8.56 3.83 20.69
N ILE A 77 -7.24 3.61 20.74
CA ILE A 77 -6.57 2.57 19.98
C ILE A 77 -7.06 1.20 20.45
N TYR A 78 -7.03 0.94 21.76
CA TYR A 78 -7.49 -0.33 22.32
C TYR A 78 -8.97 -0.57 21.98
N ASP A 79 -9.86 0.39 22.26
CA ASP A 79 -11.29 0.25 22.00
C ASP A 79 -11.59 -0.02 20.50
N SER A 80 -10.77 0.52 19.59
CA SER A 80 -10.97 0.36 18.14
C SER A 80 -10.36 -0.93 17.59
N TYR A 81 -9.29 -1.43 18.20
CA TYR A 81 -8.47 -2.50 17.62
C TYR A 81 -8.36 -3.74 18.51
N TYR A 82 -9.08 -3.82 19.65
CA TYR A 82 -8.94 -4.92 20.63
C TYR A 82 -9.00 -6.32 20.01
N GLN A 83 -9.82 -6.54 18.97
CA GLN A 83 -9.95 -7.84 18.29
C GLN A 83 -8.72 -8.23 17.47
N ASN A 84 -7.91 -7.25 17.07
CA ASN A 84 -6.77 -7.38 16.18
C ASN A 84 -5.45 -6.95 16.85
N MET A 85 -5.43 -6.73 18.18
CA MET A 85 -4.23 -6.25 18.90
C MET A 85 -3.03 -7.19 18.70
N ASP A 86 -3.24 -8.50 18.75
CA ASP A 86 -2.18 -9.49 18.49
C ASP A 86 -1.55 -9.34 17.09
N LEU A 87 -2.32 -8.92 16.09
CA LEU A 87 -1.81 -8.65 14.74
C LEU A 87 -0.97 -7.36 14.72
N PHE A 88 -1.38 -6.33 15.45
CA PHE A 88 -0.60 -5.11 15.59
C PHE A 88 0.71 -5.32 16.38
N GLU A 89 0.69 -6.17 17.41
CA GLU A 89 1.91 -6.56 18.14
C GLU A 89 2.89 -7.31 17.23
N LYS A 90 2.40 -8.29 16.45
CA LYS A 90 3.21 -8.98 15.45
C LYS A 90 3.77 -8.02 14.41
N LEU A 91 2.94 -7.10 13.92
CA LEU A 91 3.37 -6.06 12.98
C LEU A 91 4.47 -5.18 13.58
N SER A 92 4.33 -4.75 14.84
CA SER A 92 5.36 -4.01 15.60
C SER A 92 6.67 -4.79 15.67
N MET A 93 6.62 -6.10 15.97
CA MET A 93 7.81 -6.95 15.99
C MET A 93 8.50 -6.99 14.62
N HIS A 94 7.73 -7.13 13.53
CA HIS A 94 8.30 -7.14 12.18
C HIS A 94 8.85 -5.77 11.75
N PHE A 95 8.22 -4.66 12.15
CA PHE A 95 8.80 -3.34 11.95
C PHE A 95 10.15 -3.20 12.64
N LYS A 96 10.26 -3.57 13.92
CA LYS A 96 11.52 -3.51 14.67
C LYS A 96 12.61 -4.38 14.04
N ALA A 97 12.27 -5.61 13.65
CA ALA A 97 13.21 -6.50 12.97
C ALA A 97 13.62 -5.97 11.59
N GLY A 98 12.69 -5.38 10.83
CA GLY A 98 12.96 -4.74 9.55
C GLY A 98 13.90 -3.54 9.68
N LEU A 99 13.68 -2.70 10.69
CA LEU A 99 14.58 -1.58 11.03
C LEU A 99 15.97 -2.06 11.46
N ALA A 100 16.06 -3.23 12.11
CA ALA A 100 17.32 -3.89 12.43
C ALA A 100 17.99 -4.59 11.22
N GLY A 101 17.39 -4.54 10.03
CA GLY A 101 17.97 -5.04 8.78
C GLY A 101 17.37 -6.34 8.24
N SER A 102 16.32 -6.89 8.86
CA SER A 102 15.65 -8.10 8.36
C SER A 102 14.75 -7.78 7.16
N VAL A 103 15.20 -8.19 5.97
CA VAL A 103 14.42 -8.03 4.72
C VAL A 103 13.11 -8.82 4.75
N ASP A 104 13.14 -10.07 5.22
CA ASP A 104 11.93 -10.91 5.33
C ASP A 104 10.89 -10.26 6.25
N SER A 105 11.33 -9.56 7.30
CA SER A 105 10.42 -8.84 8.17
C SER A 105 9.73 -7.68 7.45
N TRP A 106 10.37 -7.01 6.49
CA TRP A 106 9.67 -6.00 5.68
C TRP A 106 8.57 -6.60 4.81
N ARG A 107 8.79 -7.81 4.25
CA ARG A 107 7.77 -8.53 3.48
C ARG A 107 6.61 -8.98 4.36
N LEU A 108 6.90 -9.48 5.57
CA LEU A 108 5.87 -9.84 6.54
C LEU A 108 5.10 -8.62 7.05
N SER A 109 5.80 -7.51 7.29
CA SER A 109 5.17 -6.23 7.62
C SER A 109 4.21 -5.77 6.53
N LEU A 110 4.60 -5.89 5.25
CA LEU A 110 3.72 -5.59 4.13
C LEU A 110 2.46 -6.46 4.15
N TYR A 111 2.62 -7.78 4.29
CA TYR A 111 1.51 -8.72 4.37
C TYR A 111 0.53 -8.40 5.53
N PHE A 112 1.04 -8.17 6.74
CA PHE A 112 0.21 -7.78 7.88
C PHE A 112 -0.45 -6.41 7.69
N THR A 113 0.22 -5.47 7.04
CA THR A 113 -0.37 -4.17 6.67
C THR A 113 -1.56 -4.36 5.73
N GLU A 114 -1.45 -5.22 4.71
CA GLU A 114 -2.57 -5.53 3.81
C GLU A 114 -3.74 -6.19 4.53
N LEU A 115 -3.45 -7.13 5.44
CA LEU A 115 -4.48 -7.78 6.25
C LEU A 115 -5.22 -6.77 7.14
N LEU A 116 -4.48 -5.89 7.82
CA LEU A 116 -5.04 -4.90 8.73
C LEU A 116 -5.78 -3.77 8.00
N LEU A 117 -5.36 -3.43 6.79
CA LEU A 117 -6.02 -2.43 5.94
C LEU A 117 -7.49 -2.80 5.65
N LYS A 118 -7.84 -4.09 5.61
CA LYS A 118 -9.20 -4.59 5.39
C LYS A 118 -10.19 -4.20 6.50
N TYR A 119 -9.67 -3.84 7.68
CA TYR A 119 -10.48 -3.43 8.83
C TYR A 119 -10.59 -1.91 8.98
N GLU A 120 -10.01 -1.13 8.07
CA GLU A 120 -10.12 0.33 8.04
C GLU A 120 -11.32 0.82 7.22
N PRO A 121 -11.90 1.99 7.55
CA PRO A 121 -11.53 2.90 8.63
C PRO A 121 -12.17 2.53 9.99
N THR A 122 -11.43 2.71 11.08
CA THR A 122 -11.94 2.60 12.46
C THR A 122 -12.18 3.97 13.12
N MET A 123 -12.66 3.97 14.37
CA MET A 123 -12.77 5.19 15.16
C MET A 123 -11.39 5.76 15.51
N ALA A 124 -10.41 4.91 15.80
CA ALA A 124 -9.04 5.33 16.04
C ALA A 124 -8.45 6.01 14.79
N SER A 125 -8.55 5.43 13.59
CA SER A 125 -7.93 6.03 12.39
C SER A 125 -8.54 7.38 11.99
N LYS A 126 -9.76 7.70 12.42
CA LYS A 126 -10.30 9.07 12.30
C LYS A 126 -9.56 10.09 13.18
N VAL A 127 -9.04 9.64 14.33
CA VAL A 127 -8.31 10.48 15.29
C VAL A 127 -6.82 10.51 14.98
N ILE A 128 -6.20 9.34 14.82
CA ILE A 128 -4.74 9.21 14.61
C ILE A 128 -4.33 9.24 13.13
N GLY A 129 -5.29 9.31 12.20
CA GLY A 129 -5.07 9.37 10.75
C GLY A 129 -5.08 8.00 10.08
N ASP A 130 -5.09 7.98 8.75
CA ASP A 130 -5.04 6.75 7.93
C ASP A 130 -3.60 6.19 7.87
N PHE A 131 -3.10 5.78 9.03
CA PHE A 131 -1.73 5.32 9.19
C PHE A 131 -1.45 4.03 8.41
N GLN A 132 -2.46 3.18 8.14
CA GLN A 132 -2.26 1.96 7.36
C GLN A 132 -1.87 2.26 5.92
N THR A 133 -2.50 3.26 5.31
CA THR A 133 -2.14 3.70 3.96
C THR A 133 -0.76 4.35 3.92
N HIS A 134 -0.40 5.09 4.96
CA HIS A 134 0.97 5.59 5.13
C HIS A 134 1.97 4.44 5.21
N ASN A 135 1.70 3.43 6.04
CA ASN A 135 2.53 2.25 6.21
C ASN A 135 2.66 1.45 4.92
N LEU A 136 1.57 1.24 4.18
CA LEU A 136 1.59 0.56 2.89
C LEU A 136 2.54 1.25 1.93
N ASN A 137 2.39 2.57 1.75
CA ASN A 137 3.31 3.35 0.92
C ASN A 137 4.77 3.22 1.40
N HIS A 138 4.99 3.32 2.72
CA HIS A 138 6.32 3.19 3.31
C HIS A 138 6.95 1.82 2.99
N MET A 139 6.21 0.73 3.16
CA MET A 139 6.70 -0.63 2.91
C MET A 139 7.06 -0.84 1.44
N ILE A 140 6.18 -0.41 0.52
CA ILE A 140 6.42 -0.50 -0.92
C ILE A 140 7.69 0.28 -1.29
N ILE A 141 7.84 1.51 -0.80
CA ILE A 141 9.03 2.33 -1.04
C ILE A 141 10.29 1.66 -0.48
N LYS A 142 10.21 1.10 0.74
CA LYS A 142 11.33 0.43 1.39
C LYS A 142 11.78 -0.79 0.60
N LEU A 143 10.86 -1.67 0.22
CA LEU A 143 11.15 -2.87 -0.57
C LEU A 143 11.68 -2.51 -1.97
N ASN A 144 11.12 -1.49 -2.62
CA ASN A 144 11.64 -0.97 -3.89
C ASN A 144 13.10 -0.49 -3.76
N ARG A 145 13.42 0.25 -2.69
CA ARG A 145 14.81 0.72 -2.43
C ARG A 145 15.77 -0.44 -2.19
N LEU A 146 15.30 -1.50 -1.54
CA LEU A 146 16.06 -2.73 -1.31
C LEU A 146 16.17 -3.60 -2.57
N LYS A 147 15.42 -3.28 -3.64
CA LYS A 147 15.28 -4.09 -4.87
C LYS A 147 14.75 -5.50 -4.61
N GLU A 148 13.91 -5.61 -3.59
CA GLU A 148 13.31 -6.87 -3.20
C GLU A 148 12.01 -7.11 -3.97
N PRO A 149 11.81 -8.31 -4.54
CA PRO A 149 10.56 -8.62 -5.23
C PRO A 149 9.43 -8.88 -4.23
N PHE A 150 8.28 -8.28 -4.50
CA PHE A 150 7.04 -8.51 -3.76
C PHE A 150 5.84 -8.31 -4.70
N LEU A 151 4.69 -8.84 -4.30
CA LEU A 151 3.41 -8.64 -4.94
C LEU A 151 2.41 -8.25 -3.86
N LEU A 152 1.44 -7.44 -4.25
CA LEU A 152 0.30 -7.08 -3.40
C LEU A 152 -0.90 -7.97 -3.72
N GLU A 153 -1.83 -8.07 -2.79
CA GLU A 153 -3.13 -8.67 -3.07
C GLU A 153 -3.89 -7.84 -4.11
N ASP A 154 -4.69 -8.50 -4.96
CA ASP A 154 -5.52 -7.83 -5.98
C ASP A 154 -6.39 -6.70 -5.38
N SER A 155 -6.88 -6.90 -4.15
CA SER A 155 -7.68 -5.90 -3.44
C SER A 155 -6.87 -4.64 -3.07
N THR A 156 -5.60 -4.81 -2.70
CA THR A 156 -4.67 -3.72 -2.40
C THR A 156 -4.25 -3.00 -3.68
N VAL A 157 -4.04 -3.73 -4.78
CA VAL A 157 -3.77 -3.13 -6.10
C VAL A 157 -4.95 -2.24 -6.54
N ALA A 158 -6.18 -2.76 -6.45
CA ALA A 158 -7.39 -1.98 -6.74
C ALA A 158 -7.50 -0.73 -5.85
N TYR A 159 -7.15 -0.86 -4.56
CA TYR A 159 -7.12 0.25 -3.61
C TYR A 159 -6.15 1.35 -4.05
N LEU A 160 -4.91 1.00 -4.44
CA LEU A 160 -3.91 1.97 -4.93
C LEU A 160 -4.34 2.65 -6.24
N ILE A 161 -4.91 1.90 -7.19
CA ILE A 161 -5.46 2.45 -8.44
C ILE A 161 -6.56 3.48 -8.13
N LYS A 162 -7.50 3.14 -7.23
CA LYS A 162 -8.58 4.04 -6.81
C LYS A 162 -8.02 5.32 -6.20
N ARG A 163 -7.03 5.23 -5.30
CA ARG A 163 -6.38 6.40 -4.70
C ARG A 163 -5.72 7.30 -5.74
N LYS A 164 -4.95 6.73 -6.67
CA LYS A 164 -4.36 7.48 -7.79
C LYS A 164 -5.44 8.19 -8.61
N ASN A 165 -6.50 7.49 -8.99
CA ASN A 165 -7.57 8.06 -9.81
C ASN A 165 -8.28 9.22 -9.10
N ILE A 166 -8.52 9.12 -7.78
CA ILE A 166 -9.08 10.21 -6.98
C ILE A 166 -8.15 11.43 -6.97
N ALA A 167 -6.85 11.23 -6.75
CA ALA A 167 -5.86 12.32 -6.69
C ALA A 167 -5.67 13.02 -8.05
N TYR A 168 -5.97 12.33 -9.16
CA TYR A 168 -5.79 12.80 -10.53
C TYR A 168 -7.11 13.09 -11.25
N LYS A 169 -8.25 13.11 -10.54
CA LYS A 169 -9.60 13.23 -11.12
C LYS A 169 -9.78 14.46 -12.03
N ASP A 170 -9.09 15.55 -11.71
CA ASP A 170 -9.19 16.84 -12.40
C ASP A 170 -8.11 17.01 -13.50
N ARG A 171 -7.32 15.97 -13.76
CA ARG A 171 -6.25 15.97 -14.77
C ARG A 171 -6.69 15.23 -16.05
N PRO A 172 -6.05 15.48 -17.20
CA PRO A 172 -6.28 14.70 -18.41
C PRO A 172 -6.07 13.21 -18.16
N ARG A 173 -6.95 12.37 -18.74
CA ARG A 173 -6.86 10.92 -18.60
C ARG A 173 -5.58 10.37 -19.22
N ASP A 174 -4.92 9.48 -18.50
CA ASP A 174 -3.83 8.67 -19.01
C ASP A 174 -4.41 7.42 -19.68
N LYS A 175 -4.59 7.48 -21.00
CA LYS A 175 -5.21 6.40 -21.79
C LYS A 175 -4.46 5.08 -21.71
N GLU A 176 -3.12 5.12 -21.56
CA GLU A 176 -2.30 3.93 -21.48
C GLU A 176 -2.48 3.24 -20.13
N PHE A 177 -2.43 4.02 -19.05
CA PHE A 177 -2.73 3.55 -17.70
C PHE A 177 -4.14 2.95 -17.63
N ASP A 178 -5.15 3.68 -18.11
CA ASP A 178 -6.55 3.24 -18.08
C ASP A 178 -6.73 1.91 -18.83
N LYS A 179 -6.03 1.72 -19.96
CA LYS A 179 -6.09 0.47 -20.72
C LYS A 179 -5.44 -0.70 -20.01
N LEU A 180 -4.31 -0.47 -19.34
CA LEU A 180 -3.64 -1.49 -18.53
C LEU A 180 -4.48 -1.88 -17.31
N VAL A 181 -5.13 -0.91 -16.66
CA VAL A 181 -6.08 -1.19 -15.56
C VAL A 181 -7.24 -2.04 -16.05
N GLU A 182 -7.85 -1.72 -17.20
CA GLU A 182 -8.95 -2.51 -17.77
C GLU A 182 -8.54 -3.98 -18.02
N LEU A 183 -7.34 -4.19 -18.57
CA LEU A 183 -6.80 -5.54 -18.82
C LEU A 183 -6.48 -6.29 -17.52
N TRP A 184 -5.91 -5.60 -16.54
CA TRP A 184 -5.67 -6.17 -15.21
C TRP A 184 -6.98 -6.58 -14.53
N GLU A 185 -8.00 -5.72 -14.54
CA GLU A 185 -9.33 -6.03 -13.98
C GLU A 185 -10.00 -7.23 -14.67
N TYR A 186 -9.80 -7.38 -15.99
CA TYR A 186 -10.27 -8.54 -16.74
C TYR A 186 -9.61 -9.83 -16.24
N ASN A 187 -8.28 -9.85 -16.12
CA ASN A 187 -7.53 -11.01 -15.64
C ASN A 187 -7.90 -11.40 -14.21
N VAL A 188 -8.08 -10.41 -13.32
CA VAL A 188 -8.50 -10.67 -11.94
C VAL A 188 -9.87 -11.32 -11.92
N LYS A 189 -10.84 -10.83 -12.72
CA LYS A 189 -12.18 -11.42 -12.77
C LYS A 189 -12.19 -12.84 -13.30
N GLU A 190 -11.46 -13.14 -14.38
CA GLU A 190 -11.37 -14.50 -14.92
C GLU A 190 -10.84 -15.51 -13.90
N LYS A 191 -9.94 -15.13 -12.98
CA LYS A 191 -9.44 -16.03 -11.94
C LYS A 191 -10.50 -16.50 -10.94
N PHE A 192 -11.66 -15.84 -10.89
CA PHE A 192 -12.77 -16.17 -9.97
C PHE A 192 -13.94 -16.89 -10.67
N PHE A 193 -13.85 -17.17 -11.97
CA PHE A 193 -14.84 -17.94 -12.75
C PHE A 193 -14.25 -19.24 -13.28
#